data_AF-A0A535PAC6-F1
#
_entry.id   AF-A0A535PAC6-F1
#
_cell.length_a   1.000
_cell.length_b   1.000
_cell.length_c   1.000
_cell.angle_alpha   90.00
_cell.angle_beta   90.00
_cell.angle_gamma   90.00
#
_symmetry.space_group_name_H-M   'P 1'
#
loop_
_entity.id
_entity.type
_entity.pdbx_description
1 polymer ?
#
loop_
_entity_poly.entity_id
_entity_poly.type
_entity_poly.pdbx_seq_one_letter_code
_entity_poly.pdbx_strand_id
1 'polypeptide(L)'
;CGGSGSIALLTNDEAGTRSSLKEAGFTPREVEVVPTSLANRPGSLAEVARKLADAGVNIEAAMPTGMSGNDVIVAFATSNPAKAREALGSKVLAGISG
;
A
#
# COMPACT_ATOMS: atom_id res chain seq x y z
N CYS A 1 1.70 4.59 27.65
CA CYS A 1 2.72 3.66 27.12
C CYS A 1 3.02 4.05 25.68
N GLY A 2 4.28 4.31 25.32
CA GLY A 2 4.64 4.86 24.00
C GLY A 2 6.13 4.66 23.69
N GLY A 3 6.63 3.42 23.82
CA GLY A 3 8.04 3.10 23.60
C GLY A 3 8.39 2.68 22.17
N SER A 4 7.41 2.50 21.29
CA SER A 4 7.62 2.05 19.91
C SER A 4 6.55 2.57 18.95
N GLY A 5 6.93 2.67 17.68
CA GLY A 5 6.06 3.04 16.56
C GLY A 5 6.58 2.42 15.28
N SER A 6 5.77 2.46 14.21
CA SER A 6 6.16 1.98 12.89
C SER A 6 5.93 3.06 11.85
N ILE A 7 6.82 3.12 10.87
CA ILE A 7 6.72 4.03 9.73
C ILE A 7 6.70 3.16 8.48
N ALA A 8 5.74 3.41 7.59
CA ALA A 8 5.75 2.87 6.24
C ALA A 8 6.43 3.88 5.31
N LEU A 9 7.38 3.42 4.51
CA LEU A 9 8.07 4.23 3.52
C LEU A 9 7.79 3.64 2.14
N LEU A 10 7.54 4.53 1.18
CA LEU A 10 7.52 4.21 -0.24
C LEU A 10 8.56 5.09 -0.91
N THR A 11 9.55 4.48 -1.56
CA THR A 11 10.73 5.17 -2.09
C THR A 11 11.00 4.76 -3.51
N ASN A 12 11.59 5.66 -4.30
CA ASN A 12 12.02 5.37 -5.67
C ASN A 12 13.40 4.69 -5.76
N ASP A 13 14.12 4.59 -4.65
CA ASP A 13 15.38 3.83 -4.52
C ASP A 13 15.30 2.92 -3.29
N GLU A 14 14.75 1.72 -3.48
CA GLU A 14 14.60 0.73 -2.40
C GLU A 14 15.96 0.23 -1.89
N ALA A 15 16.93 0.05 -2.78
CA ALA A 15 18.25 -0.48 -2.43
C ALA A 15 19.04 0.51 -1.56
N GLY A 16 19.08 1.79 -1.95
CA GLY A 16 19.72 2.85 -1.17
C GLY A 16 19.00 3.10 0.16
N THR A 17 17.67 3.11 0.16
CA THR A 17 16.86 3.27 1.37
C THR A 17 17.11 2.13 2.35
N ARG A 18 17.08 0.87 1.89
CA ARG A 18 17.34 -0.30 2.73
C ARG A 18 18.74 -0.23 3.35
N SER A 19 19.74 0.13 2.55
CA SER A 19 21.13 0.22 3.01
C SER A 19 21.27 1.27 4.11
N SER A 20 20.74 2.47 3.88
CA SER A 20 20.76 3.58 4.83
C SER A 20 20.04 3.24 6.15
N LEU A 21 18.89 2.56 6.08
CA LEU A 21 18.15 2.14 7.28
C LEU A 21 18.90 1.09 8.08
N LYS A 22 19.54 0.12 7.41
CA LYS A 22 20.36 -0.91 8.08
C LYS A 22 21.59 -0.31 8.75
N GLU A 23 22.27 0.62 8.10
CA GLU A 23 23.41 1.35 8.68
C GLU A 23 23.01 2.15 9.93
N ALA A 24 21.80 2.71 9.93
CA ALA A 24 21.23 3.40 11.09
C ALA A 24 20.69 2.44 12.19
N GLY A 25 20.86 1.12 12.04
CA GLY A 25 20.46 0.12 13.03
C GLY A 25 19.00 -0.33 12.97
N PHE A 26 18.24 0.08 11.94
CA PHE A 26 16.88 -0.39 11.73
C PHE A 26 16.84 -1.69 10.94
N THR A 27 15.86 -2.55 11.23
CA THR A 27 15.57 -3.77 10.46
C THR A 27 14.25 -3.57 9.70
N PRO A 28 14.26 -3.02 8.49
CA PRO A 28 13.04 -2.79 7.73
C PRO A 28 12.44 -4.10 7.23
N ARG A 29 11.11 -4.19 7.27
CA ARG A 29 10.35 -5.25 6.59
C ARG A 29 9.92 -4.74 5.22
N GLU A 30 10.20 -5.51 4.17
CA GLU A 30 9.68 -5.20 2.84
C GLU A 30 8.28 -5.75 2.67
N VAL A 31 7.44 -4.93 2.04
CA VAL A 31 6.04 -5.24 1.83
C VAL A 31 5.68 -4.86 0.42
N GLU A 32 5.29 -5.86 -0.35
CA GLU A 32 4.73 -5.64 -1.67
C GLU A 32 3.40 -4.89 -1.55
N VAL A 33 3.25 -3.81 -2.32
CA VAL A 33 2.05 -2.99 -2.35
C VAL A 33 1.15 -3.32 -3.54
N VAL A 34 -0.14 -3.04 -3.39
CA VAL A 34 -1.16 -3.14 -4.44
C VAL A 34 -1.67 -1.73 -4.77
N PRO A 35 -1.12 -1.08 -5.80
CA PRO A 35 -1.59 0.23 -6.25
C PRO A 35 -2.99 0.11 -6.84
N THR A 36 -3.90 0.94 -6.33
CA THR A 36 -5.33 0.86 -6.66
C THR A 36 -5.86 2.25 -6.98
N SER A 37 -6.61 2.39 -8.08
CA SER A 37 -7.31 3.62 -8.45
C SER A 37 -8.63 3.76 -7.69
N LEU A 38 -8.79 4.88 -6.99
CA LEU A 38 -9.97 5.22 -6.22
C LEU A 38 -10.60 6.49 -6.79
N ALA A 39 -11.93 6.48 -6.98
CA ALA A 39 -12.64 7.69 -7.36
C ALA A 39 -12.43 8.79 -6.31
N ASN A 40 -12.16 10.03 -6.73
CA ASN A 40 -12.03 11.16 -5.82
C ASN A 40 -13.40 11.64 -5.31
N ARG A 41 -14.00 10.84 -4.44
CA ARG A 41 -15.27 11.12 -3.75
C ARG A 41 -15.28 10.48 -2.37
N PRO A 42 -16.07 11.01 -1.41
CA PRO A 42 -16.28 10.36 -0.12
C PRO A 42 -16.72 8.90 -0.28
N GLY A 43 -16.18 8.03 0.57
CA GLY A 43 -16.53 6.60 0.60
C GLY A 43 -15.69 5.69 -0.31
N SER A 44 -14.93 6.21 -1.27
CA SER A 44 -14.13 5.34 -2.18
C SER A 44 -13.12 4.45 -1.46
N LEU A 45 -12.46 4.96 -0.40
CA LEU A 45 -11.58 4.14 0.44
C LEU A 45 -12.36 3.08 1.22
N ALA A 46 -13.57 3.41 1.69
CA ALA A 46 -14.43 2.47 2.40
C ALA A 46 -14.91 1.34 1.48
N GLU A 47 -15.23 1.63 0.22
CA GLU A 47 -15.59 0.62 -0.79
C GLU A 47 -14.43 -0.38 -1.02
N VAL A 48 -13.21 0.12 -1.14
CA VAL A 48 -12.00 -0.72 -1.30
C VAL A 48 -11.72 -1.53 -0.02
N ALA A 49 -11.78 -0.90 1.15
CA ALA A 49 -11.56 -1.57 2.43
C ALA A 49 -12.60 -2.66 2.68
N ARG A 50 -13.88 -2.44 2.30
CA ARG A 50 -14.93 -3.46 2.39
C ARG A 50 -14.61 -4.67 1.52
N LYS A 51 -14.22 -4.45 0.25
CA LYS A 51 -13.84 -5.55 -0.66
C LYS A 51 -12.68 -6.39 -0.12
N LEU A 52 -11.65 -5.74 0.44
CA LEU A 52 -10.52 -6.44 1.06
C LEU A 52 -10.96 -7.22 2.30
N ALA A 53 -11.82 -6.63 3.15
CA ALA A 53 -12.37 -7.29 4.33
C ALA A 53 -13.24 -8.51 3.97
N ASP A 54 -14.10 -8.40 2.96
CA ASP A 54 -14.95 -9.50 2.48
C ASP A 54 -14.10 -10.65 1.89
N ALA A 55 -12.94 -10.32 1.33
CA ALA A 55 -11.94 -11.31 0.91
C ALA A 55 -11.05 -11.83 2.07
N GLY A 56 -11.25 -11.37 3.31
CA GLY A 56 -10.42 -11.75 4.46
C GLY A 56 -8.96 -11.29 4.34
N VAL A 57 -8.72 -10.13 3.70
CA VAL A 57 -7.41 -9.51 3.54
C VAL A 57 -7.29 -8.31 4.47
N ASN A 58 -6.31 -8.33 5.36
CA ASN A 58 -6.05 -7.21 6.27
C ASN A 58 -5.23 -6.12 5.59
N ILE A 59 -5.54 -4.85 5.87
CA ILE A 59 -4.76 -3.70 5.43
C ILE A 59 -3.72 -3.37 6.50
N GLU A 60 -2.45 -3.35 6.12
CA GLU A 60 -1.35 -3.00 7.01
C GLU A 60 -0.95 -1.52 6.87
N ALA A 61 -1.04 -0.98 5.65
CA ALA A 61 -0.87 0.45 5.37
C ALA A 61 -1.64 0.84 4.10
N ALA A 62 -2.06 2.10 4.04
CA ALA A 62 -2.67 2.71 2.86
C ALA A 62 -2.05 4.10 2.65
N MET A 63 -1.41 4.31 1.51
CA MET A 63 -0.67 5.54 1.21
C MET A 63 -1.14 6.10 -0.13
N PRO A 64 -1.66 7.34 -0.20
CA PRO A 64 -1.88 8.02 -1.46
C PRO A 64 -0.52 8.25 -2.15
N THR A 65 -0.39 7.84 -3.40
CA THR A 65 0.87 7.91 -4.16
C THR A 65 0.80 8.84 -5.37
N GLY A 66 -0.39 9.31 -5.73
CA GLY A 66 -0.58 10.25 -6.83
C GLY A 66 -2.01 10.28 -7.33
N MET A 67 -2.19 10.81 -8.54
CA MET A 67 -3.47 10.89 -9.23
C MET A 67 -3.39 10.26 -10.62
N SER A 68 -4.50 9.67 -11.08
CA SER A 68 -4.70 9.26 -12.47
C SER A 68 -5.98 9.92 -12.99
N GLY A 69 -5.83 10.99 -13.77
CA GLY A 69 -6.96 11.85 -14.11
C GLY A 69 -7.62 12.45 -12.87
N ASN A 70 -8.91 12.16 -12.65
CA ASN A 70 -9.63 12.59 -11.44
C ASN A 70 -9.56 11.58 -10.29
N ASP A 71 -8.94 10.42 -10.47
CA ASP A 71 -8.86 9.39 -9.43
C ASP A 71 -7.57 9.53 -8.61
N VAL A 72 -7.62 9.09 -7.36
CA VAL A 72 -6.46 9.00 -6.45
C VAL A 72 -5.89 7.59 -6.55
N ILE A 73 -4.57 7.49 -6.72
CA ILE A 73 -3.86 6.21 -6.63
C ILE A 73 -3.46 6.00 -5.16
N VAL A 74 -3.86 4.87 -4.60
CA VAL A 74 -3.48 4.46 -3.24
C VAL A 74 -2.72 3.14 -3.32
N ALA A 75 -1.51 3.11 -2.75
CA ALA A 75 -0.74 1.90 -2.53
C ALA A 75 -1.23 1.23 -1.24
N PHE A 76 -1.76 0.02 -1.35
CA PHE A 76 -2.17 -0.80 -0.21
C PHE A 76 -1.10 -1.84 0.12
N ALA A 77 -0.51 -1.77 1.30
CA ALA A 77 0.20 -2.89 1.90
C ALA A 77 -0.84 -3.79 2.57
N THR A 78 -0.84 -5.08 2.24
CA THR A 78 -1.86 -6.02 2.70
C THR A 78 -1.24 -7.32 3.19
N SER A 79 -1.97 -8.04 4.03
CA SER A 79 -1.52 -9.36 4.53
C SER A 79 -1.37 -10.42 3.43
N ASN A 80 -2.00 -10.22 2.26
CA ASN A 80 -1.87 -11.10 1.10
C ASN A 80 -2.07 -10.29 -0.20
N PRO A 81 -0.98 -9.78 -0.81
CA PRO A 81 -1.03 -8.97 -2.02
C PRO A 81 -1.68 -9.67 -3.22
N ALA A 82 -1.44 -10.98 -3.38
CA ALA A 82 -2.05 -11.76 -4.46
C ALA A 82 -3.59 -11.80 -4.34
N LYS A 83 -4.10 -12.12 -3.14
CA LYS A 83 -5.54 -12.15 -2.87
C LYS A 83 -6.17 -10.74 -2.94
N ALA A 84 -5.43 -9.71 -2.52
CA ALA A 84 -5.85 -8.32 -2.66
C ALA A 84 -6.06 -7.96 -4.14
N ARG A 85 -5.13 -8.35 -5.03
CA ARG A 85 -5.27 -8.11 -6.47
C ARG A 85 -6.48 -8.78 -7.06
N GLU A 86 -6.72 -10.04 -6.70
CA GLU A 86 -7.91 -10.78 -7.11
C GLU A 86 -9.21 -10.08 -6.66
N ALA A 87 -9.28 -9.67 -5.39
CA ALA A 87 -10.47 -9.02 -4.83
C ALA A 87 -10.74 -7.61 -5.42
N LEU A 88 -9.69 -6.88 -5.79
CA LEU A 88 -9.80 -5.52 -6.30
C LEU A 88 -9.96 -5.45 -7.83
N GLY A 89 -9.53 -6.49 -8.55
CA GLY A 89 -9.74 -6.65 -9.98
C GLY A 89 -9.25 -5.44 -10.80
N SER A 90 -10.13 -4.92 -11.66
CA SER A 90 -9.82 -3.81 -12.58
C SER A 90 -9.43 -2.49 -11.91
N LYS A 91 -9.56 -2.36 -10.59
CA LYS A 91 -9.08 -1.18 -9.85
C LYS A 91 -7.57 -1.19 -9.65
N VAL A 92 -6.92 -2.35 -9.76
CA VAL A 92 -5.47 -2.48 -9.59
C VAL A 92 -4.76 -1.95 -10.83
N LEU A 93 -3.76 -1.11 -10.61
CA LEU A 93 -2.91 -0.63 -11.70
C LEU A 93 -1.81 -1.65 -11.97
N ALA A 94 -1.81 -2.24 -13.17
CA ALA A 94 -0.75 -3.12 -13.62
C ALA A 94 0.52 -2.30 -13.92
N GLY A 95 1.64 -2.68 -13.32
CA GLY A 95 2.96 -2.12 -13.67
C GLY A 95 3.55 -1.08 -12.72
N ILE A 96 3.04 -0.95 -11.50
CA ILE A 96 3.74 -0.22 -10.42
C ILE A 96 4.23 -1.25 -9.40
N SER A 97 5.11 -2.14 -9.85
CA SER A 97 5.98 -2.85 -8.94
C SER A 97 7.01 -1.82 -8.45
N GLY A 98 6.94 -1.49 -7.16
CA GLY A 98 8.12 -0.97 -6.46
C GLY A 98 9.23 -1.99 -6.56
#